data_AF-A0A7L4JAA8-F1
#
_entry.id   AF-A0A7L4JAA8-F1
#
_cell.length_a   1.000
_cell.length_b   1.000
_cell.length_c   1.000
_cell.angle_alpha   90.00
_cell.angle_beta   90.00
_cell.angle_gamma   90.00
#
_symmetry.space_group_name_H-M   'P 1'
#
loop_
_entity.id
_entity.type
_entity.pdbx_description
1 polymer ?
#
loop_
_entity_poly.entity_id
_entity_poly.type
_entity_poly.pdbx_seq_one_letter_code
_entity_poly.pdbx_strand_id
1 'polypeptide(L)'
;QRSNYLHREAVELARHYPNIRVTPWRMVTIWGGASLLKMYLRSMKDLLELSEWPWDFFINLSATDYPTRTNDELVMFLSKYRDKNFLKSHGRDNARFIKKQGLDRLFHECDSHMWRLGERHIPEGIVVDGGSDWFSLTRSFVEYVVYADDQLVSQLRQFYTYTLLPAESFFHTVLENSHICETLVDNNLRVTNWNRKLGCKCQYKHIVDWCGCSPNDFKPQDFLRLQQLSRPTFFARKFESTVNQEVLEILDTHLYGSYPANTPALKAYWENVYDRVDGLSGLSDVTLTFYTAFSRLGLHKASSTLTAKADKLCRFEPRGFPSSVHLYFYDDRFQGYLVMQEVQNLATGQAESLEVWMMPQGALKLSGLGGQANRLQNLEVGTEWDPKERLFRNFGGLMGPFDEPVAMQKWSRGPNLTATVVWIDPTYVIAASYDITVDAEAEFTQYKPPLNHPLRPGIWTIRLLQFWEPLGENQFLVVPQTFNRKQPLRKDDSNWLHGGPPHNEYMDQNFQGLGGILNLPRSEAAEEDAARKARLTGKELEEWADAAIGTFWSTANVCVSSPSACASLETCSKTSWSSLSPDPKSELGPVKPDGRLR
;
A
#
# COMPACT_ATOMS: atom_id res chain seq x y z
N GLN A 1 9.06 -0.43 -14.11
CA GLN A 1 10.37 0.25 -13.96
C GLN A 1 10.58 0.84 -12.56
N ARG A 2 9.57 1.45 -11.92
CA ARG A 2 9.72 2.11 -10.61
C ARG A 2 9.90 1.16 -9.41
N SER A 3 9.47 -0.10 -9.54
CA SER A 3 9.57 -1.11 -8.48
C SER A 3 10.87 -1.92 -8.63
N ASN A 4 11.98 -1.41 -8.09
CA ASN A 4 13.29 -2.06 -8.19
C ASN A 4 13.47 -3.21 -7.22
N TYR A 5 13.04 -3.07 -5.96
CA TYR A 5 12.99 -4.16 -4.98
C TYR A 5 12.30 -5.41 -5.57
N LEU A 6 11.02 -5.27 -5.96
CA LEU A 6 10.26 -6.38 -6.53
C LEU A 6 10.90 -6.99 -7.79
N HIS A 7 11.61 -6.18 -8.59
CA HIS A 7 12.33 -6.69 -9.75
C HIS A 7 13.54 -7.54 -9.36
N ARG A 8 14.28 -7.18 -8.29
CA ARG A 8 15.39 -8.02 -7.78
C ARG A 8 14.86 -9.38 -7.34
N GLU A 9 13.78 -9.39 -6.55
CA GLU A 9 13.12 -10.62 -6.10
C GLU A 9 12.65 -11.48 -7.28
N ALA A 10 12.01 -10.86 -8.28
CA ALA A 10 11.55 -11.58 -9.48
C ALA A 10 12.70 -12.16 -10.32
N VAL A 11 13.84 -11.44 -10.43
CA VAL A 11 15.02 -11.92 -11.15
C VAL A 11 15.66 -13.09 -10.41
N GLU A 12 15.77 -13.01 -9.08
CA GLU A 12 16.32 -14.11 -8.28
C GLU A 12 15.45 -15.36 -8.37
N LEU A 13 14.13 -15.19 -8.29
CA LEU A 13 13.17 -16.27 -8.51
C LEU A 13 13.34 -16.91 -9.90
N ALA A 14 13.45 -16.10 -10.96
CA ALA A 14 13.57 -16.60 -12.33
C ALA A 14 14.86 -17.42 -12.57
N ARG A 15 15.92 -17.21 -11.77
CA ARG A 15 17.16 -18.01 -11.88
C ARG A 15 16.97 -19.48 -11.49
N HIS A 16 15.99 -19.77 -10.64
CA HIS A 16 15.75 -21.10 -10.09
C HIS A 16 14.85 -21.97 -10.96
N TYR A 17 14.10 -21.38 -11.90
CA TYR A 17 13.10 -22.09 -12.70
C TYR A 17 13.28 -21.81 -14.20
N PRO A 18 13.57 -22.83 -15.02
CA PRO A 18 13.88 -22.64 -16.45
C PRO A 18 12.69 -22.15 -17.28
N ASN A 19 11.47 -22.32 -16.78
CA ASN A 19 10.22 -21.87 -17.39
C ASN A 19 9.75 -20.49 -16.89
N ILE A 20 10.61 -19.74 -16.17
CA ILE A 20 10.32 -18.38 -15.72
C ILE A 20 11.37 -17.43 -16.30
N ARG A 21 10.91 -16.31 -16.88
CA ARG A 21 11.78 -15.25 -17.42
C ARG A 21 11.24 -13.89 -17.05
N VAL A 22 12.15 -12.94 -16.83
CA VAL A 22 11.85 -11.53 -16.59
C VAL A 22 12.18 -10.74 -17.84
N THR A 23 11.30 -9.82 -18.25
CA THR A 23 11.55 -8.99 -19.43
C THR A 23 12.78 -8.12 -19.22
N PRO A 24 13.74 -8.08 -20.18
CA PRO A 24 14.93 -7.25 -20.04
C PRO A 24 14.62 -5.74 -20.13
N TRP A 25 13.48 -5.41 -20.73
CA TRP A 25 12.92 -4.07 -20.79
C TRP A 25 11.84 -3.91 -19.71
N ARG A 26 11.72 -2.69 -19.17
CA ARG A 26 10.75 -2.33 -18.15
C ARG A 26 10.15 -0.98 -18.50
N MET A 27 8.82 -0.85 -18.42
CA MET A 27 8.11 0.41 -18.66
C MET A 27 7.58 1.00 -17.35
N VAL A 28 7.24 2.28 -17.35
CA VAL A 28 6.47 2.94 -16.29
C VAL A 28 4.99 2.82 -16.63
N THR A 29 4.39 1.66 -16.33
CA THR A 29 2.98 1.38 -16.61
C THR A 29 2.08 2.06 -15.59
N ILE A 30 1.83 3.35 -15.76
CA ILE A 30 0.90 4.12 -14.94
C ILE A 30 -0.54 3.65 -15.13
N TRP A 31 -1.41 3.94 -14.16
CA TRP A 31 -2.84 3.64 -14.29
C TRP A 31 -3.41 4.34 -15.53
N GLY A 32 -4.12 3.60 -16.40
CA GLY A 32 -4.69 4.13 -17.63
C GLY A 32 -3.70 4.44 -18.76
N GLY A 33 -2.40 4.26 -18.54
CA GLY A 33 -1.34 4.60 -19.51
C GLY A 33 -1.43 3.83 -20.82
N ALA A 34 -1.08 4.50 -21.92
CA ALA A 34 -0.86 3.90 -23.23
C ALA A 34 0.24 2.80 -23.20
N SER A 35 1.21 2.96 -22.31
CA SER A 35 2.34 2.06 -22.10
C SER A 35 1.93 0.64 -21.69
N LEU A 36 0.74 0.45 -21.11
CA LEU A 36 0.25 -0.90 -20.76
C LEU A 36 -0.01 -1.75 -22.02
N LEU A 37 -0.66 -1.19 -23.05
CA LEU A 37 -0.84 -1.91 -24.31
C LEU A 37 0.50 -2.13 -25.02
N LYS A 38 1.38 -1.12 -25.01
CA LYS A 38 2.74 -1.24 -25.57
C LYS A 38 3.53 -2.38 -24.89
N MET A 39 3.40 -2.52 -23.57
CA MET A 39 3.99 -3.60 -22.81
C MET A 39 3.42 -4.96 -23.26
N TYR A 40 2.09 -5.11 -23.36
CA TYR A 40 1.49 -6.37 -23.83
C TYR A 40 1.93 -6.76 -25.24
N LEU A 41 1.88 -5.82 -26.19
CA LEU A 41 2.28 -6.11 -27.58
C LEU A 41 3.76 -6.51 -27.67
N ARG A 42 4.63 -5.88 -26.88
CA ARG A 42 6.05 -6.23 -26.83
C ARG A 42 6.27 -7.59 -26.18
N SER A 43 5.60 -7.91 -25.08
CA SER A 43 5.75 -9.22 -24.43
C SER A 43 5.18 -10.35 -25.29
N MET A 44 4.07 -10.11 -26.00
CA MET A 44 3.52 -11.03 -26.98
C MET A 44 4.51 -11.31 -28.11
N LYS A 45 5.13 -10.27 -28.66
CA LYS A 45 6.18 -10.42 -29.69
C LYS A 45 7.35 -11.25 -29.16
N ASP A 46 7.90 -10.88 -28.00
CA ASP A 46 9.01 -11.62 -27.39
C ASP A 46 8.64 -13.11 -27.20
N LEU A 47 7.46 -13.42 -26.67
CA LEU A 47 6.99 -14.80 -26.49
C LEU A 47 6.80 -15.58 -27.80
N LEU A 48 6.45 -14.92 -28.90
CA LEU A 48 6.35 -15.56 -30.21
C LEU A 48 7.72 -15.88 -30.81
N GLU A 49 8.72 -15.05 -30.53
CA GLU A 49 10.10 -15.22 -31.00
C GLU A 49 10.86 -16.28 -30.16
N LEU A 50 10.36 -16.65 -28.98
CA LEU A 50 10.90 -17.73 -28.14
C LEU A 50 10.46 -19.12 -28.63
N SER A 51 11.20 -19.64 -29.61
CA SER A 51 10.95 -20.95 -30.22
C SER A 51 10.95 -22.13 -29.25
N GLU A 52 11.68 -22.03 -28.14
CA GLU A 52 11.80 -23.08 -27.12
C GLU A 52 10.55 -23.22 -26.23
N TRP A 53 9.62 -22.24 -26.26
CA TRP A 53 8.41 -22.24 -25.45
C TRP A 53 7.16 -22.42 -26.35
N PRO A 54 6.71 -23.67 -26.57
CA PRO A 54 5.51 -23.94 -27.36
C PRO A 54 4.24 -23.71 -26.51
N TRP A 55 3.86 -22.44 -26.35
CA TRP A 55 2.66 -22.05 -25.60
C TRP A 55 1.42 -21.91 -26.49
N ASP A 56 0.24 -22.22 -25.95
CA ASP A 56 -1.05 -22.17 -26.68
C ASP A 56 -1.91 -20.95 -26.33
N PHE A 57 -1.82 -20.47 -25.08
CA PHE A 57 -2.59 -19.34 -24.57
C PHE A 57 -1.70 -18.27 -23.93
N PHE A 58 -2.06 -17.01 -24.16
CA PHE A 58 -1.56 -15.86 -23.43
C PHE A 58 -2.58 -15.46 -22.36
N ILE A 59 -2.19 -15.48 -21.08
CA ILE A 59 -3.03 -15.11 -19.94
C ILE A 59 -2.30 -14.03 -19.14
N ASN A 60 -2.93 -12.88 -18.95
CA ASN A 60 -2.37 -11.80 -18.12
C ASN A 60 -2.90 -11.86 -16.68
N LEU A 61 -1.99 -11.65 -15.71
CA LEU A 61 -2.27 -11.58 -14.27
C LEU A 61 -1.51 -10.40 -13.64
N SER A 62 -2.06 -9.81 -12.58
CA SER A 62 -1.32 -8.90 -11.70
C SER A 62 -0.87 -9.61 -10.43
N ALA A 63 -0.05 -8.95 -9.61
CA ALA A 63 0.28 -9.40 -8.26
C ALA A 63 -0.92 -9.45 -7.29
N THR A 64 -2.11 -8.99 -7.73
CA THR A 64 -3.35 -8.99 -6.94
C THR A 64 -4.43 -9.90 -7.52
N ASP A 65 -4.06 -10.76 -8.47
CA ASP A 65 -4.91 -11.83 -8.99
C ASP A 65 -4.62 -13.14 -8.24
N TYR A 66 -5.63 -13.97 -8.05
CA TYR A 66 -5.48 -15.30 -7.45
C TYR A 66 -6.38 -16.32 -8.19
N PRO A 67 -5.95 -17.59 -8.34
CA PRO A 67 -6.79 -18.63 -8.94
C PRO A 67 -8.03 -18.91 -8.07
N THR A 68 -9.14 -19.26 -8.72
CA THR A 68 -10.39 -19.73 -8.05
C THR A 68 -10.71 -21.19 -8.36
N ARG A 69 -9.89 -21.82 -9.20
CA ARG A 69 -9.97 -23.23 -9.62
C ARG A 69 -8.56 -23.80 -9.73
N THR A 70 -8.45 -25.11 -9.72
CA THR A 70 -7.16 -25.79 -9.83
C THR A 70 -6.56 -25.63 -11.23
N ASN A 71 -5.24 -25.84 -11.33
CA ASN A 71 -4.55 -25.84 -12.61
C ASN A 71 -5.12 -26.90 -13.57
N ASP A 72 -5.47 -28.09 -13.06
CA ASP A 72 -5.98 -29.18 -13.89
C ASP A 72 -7.34 -28.84 -14.50
N GLU A 73 -8.22 -28.19 -13.74
CA GLU A 73 -9.49 -27.68 -14.26
C GLU A 73 -9.27 -26.62 -15.35
N LEU A 74 -8.31 -25.70 -15.15
CA LEU A 74 -7.95 -24.68 -16.13
C LEU A 74 -7.44 -25.31 -17.43
N VAL A 75 -6.49 -26.23 -17.32
CA VAL A 75 -5.89 -26.94 -18.47
C VAL A 75 -6.96 -27.75 -19.21
N MET A 76 -7.81 -28.48 -18.50
CA MET A 76 -8.91 -29.23 -19.09
C MET A 76 -9.86 -28.31 -19.87
N PHE A 77 -10.24 -27.17 -19.29
CA PHE A 77 -11.14 -26.21 -19.93
C PHE A 77 -10.53 -25.57 -21.17
N LEU A 78 -9.30 -25.04 -21.07
CA LEU A 78 -8.62 -24.40 -22.19
C LEU A 78 -8.25 -25.38 -23.30
N SER A 79 -7.94 -26.63 -22.97
CA SER A 79 -7.69 -27.68 -23.97
C SER A 79 -8.94 -27.97 -24.80
N LYS A 80 -10.12 -27.98 -24.16
CA LYS A 80 -11.41 -28.19 -24.83
C LYS A 80 -11.78 -27.02 -25.76
N TYR A 81 -11.43 -25.80 -25.38
CA TYR A 81 -11.75 -24.56 -26.10
C TYR A 81 -10.51 -23.87 -26.68
N ARG A 82 -9.55 -24.66 -27.17
CA ARG A 82 -8.22 -24.19 -27.64
C ARG A 82 -8.26 -23.18 -28.79
N ASP A 83 -9.37 -23.09 -29.49
CA ASP A 83 -9.61 -22.20 -30.63
C ASP A 83 -10.38 -20.93 -30.24
N LYS A 84 -10.68 -20.72 -28.96
CA LYS A 84 -11.52 -19.60 -28.47
C LYS A 84 -10.72 -18.53 -27.73
N ASN A 85 -11.09 -17.27 -27.97
CA ASN A 85 -10.54 -16.10 -27.32
C ASN A 85 -11.51 -15.57 -26.26
N PHE A 86 -11.02 -15.39 -25.03
CA PHE A 86 -11.83 -15.07 -23.86
C PHE A 86 -11.65 -13.61 -23.47
N LEU A 87 -12.56 -12.77 -23.94
CA LEU A 87 -12.65 -11.34 -23.64
C LEU A 87 -13.99 -11.05 -22.98
N LYS A 88 -14.07 -10.02 -22.13
CA LYS A 88 -15.34 -9.62 -21.51
C LYS A 88 -15.70 -8.21 -21.94
N SER A 89 -16.80 -8.09 -22.68
CA SER A 89 -17.35 -6.81 -23.11
C SER A 89 -18.16 -6.15 -21.99
N HIS A 90 -18.34 -4.84 -22.10
CA HIS A 90 -19.05 -4.05 -21.09
C HIS A 90 -20.55 -4.37 -20.99
N GLY A 91 -21.14 -4.94 -22.06
CA GLY A 91 -22.52 -5.46 -22.10
C GLY A 91 -23.61 -4.41 -21.87
N ARG A 92 -23.36 -3.15 -22.26
CA ARG A 92 -24.27 -2.00 -22.06
C ARG A 92 -24.40 -1.18 -23.35
N ASP A 93 -24.98 0.01 -23.27
CA ASP A 93 -24.99 0.98 -24.36
C ASP A 93 -23.56 1.38 -24.78
N ASN A 94 -23.22 1.14 -26.05
CA ASN A 94 -21.87 1.33 -26.59
C ASN A 94 -21.48 2.82 -26.72
N ALA A 95 -22.42 3.68 -27.13
CA ALA A 95 -22.17 5.12 -27.21
C ALA A 95 -21.77 5.70 -25.84
N ARG A 96 -22.42 5.24 -24.77
CA ARG A 96 -22.06 5.59 -23.39
C ARG A 96 -20.73 5.00 -22.96
N PHE A 97 -20.36 3.79 -23.42
CA PHE A 97 -19.05 3.21 -23.15
C PHE A 97 -17.94 4.05 -23.76
N ILE A 98 -18.01 4.38 -25.06
CA ILE A 98 -17.05 5.24 -25.77
C ILE A 98 -16.82 6.55 -25.02
N LYS A 99 -17.89 7.24 -24.64
CA LYS A 99 -17.81 8.51 -23.90
C LYS A 99 -17.22 8.35 -22.49
N LYS A 100 -17.51 7.27 -21.78
CA LYS A 100 -17.01 7.04 -20.42
C LYS A 100 -15.54 6.64 -20.38
N GLN A 101 -15.09 5.88 -21.37
CA GLN A 101 -13.69 5.50 -21.55
C GLN A 101 -12.84 6.63 -22.13
N GLY A 102 -13.47 7.69 -22.66
CA GLY A 102 -12.78 8.77 -23.34
C GLY A 102 -12.16 8.33 -24.66
N LEU A 103 -12.76 7.34 -25.35
CA LEU A 103 -12.26 6.87 -26.65
C LEU A 103 -12.40 7.95 -27.73
N ASP A 104 -13.35 8.88 -27.56
CA ASP A 104 -13.56 10.10 -28.36
C ASP A 104 -12.59 11.24 -27.99
N ARG A 105 -11.60 10.98 -27.13
CA ARG A 105 -10.58 11.94 -26.70
C ARG A 105 -9.19 11.47 -27.13
N LEU A 106 -8.35 12.43 -27.46
CA LEU A 106 -6.94 12.19 -27.73
C LEU A 106 -6.14 12.33 -26.42
N PHE A 107 -5.36 11.31 -26.08
CA PHE A 107 -4.45 11.32 -24.94
C PHE A 107 -3.00 11.12 -25.37
N HIS A 108 -2.07 11.64 -24.58
CA HIS A 108 -0.64 11.39 -24.77
C HIS A 108 0.02 11.05 -23.44
N GLU A 109 0.76 9.94 -23.39
CA GLU A 109 1.54 9.56 -22.22
C GLU A 109 2.93 10.22 -22.28
N CYS A 110 3.20 11.11 -21.33
CA CYS A 110 4.49 11.76 -21.18
C CYS A 110 4.73 12.10 -19.69
N ASP A 111 5.98 12.07 -19.24
CA ASP A 111 6.38 12.37 -17.85
C ASP A 111 5.60 11.60 -16.78
N SER A 112 5.30 10.32 -17.05
CA SER A 112 4.49 9.47 -16.17
C SER A 112 3.08 10.02 -15.89
N HIS A 113 2.51 10.76 -16.83
CA HIS A 113 1.14 11.29 -16.79
C HIS A 113 0.41 11.06 -18.12
N MET A 114 -0.92 10.87 -18.07
CA MET A 114 -1.78 10.84 -19.26
C MET A 114 -2.46 12.18 -19.49
N TRP A 115 -1.91 12.94 -20.43
CA TRP A 115 -2.39 14.27 -20.81
C TRP A 115 -3.55 14.16 -21.79
N ARG A 116 -4.67 14.84 -21.51
CA ARG A 116 -5.80 14.94 -22.45
C ARG A 116 -5.59 16.13 -23.38
N LEU A 117 -5.42 15.87 -24.69
CA LEU A 117 -5.05 16.88 -25.67
C LEU A 117 -6.24 17.49 -26.43
N GLY A 118 -7.38 16.79 -26.50
CA GLY A 118 -8.54 17.28 -27.23
C GLY A 118 -9.54 16.19 -27.59
N GLU A 119 -10.46 16.52 -28.48
CA GLU A 119 -11.42 15.57 -29.06
C GLU A 119 -10.83 14.88 -30.29
N ARG A 120 -11.33 13.68 -30.61
CA ARG A 120 -11.06 12.99 -31.87
C ARG A 120 -12.29 12.20 -32.31
N HIS A 121 -12.36 11.90 -33.61
CA HIS A 121 -13.42 11.06 -34.16
C HIS A 121 -13.11 9.57 -33.97
N ILE A 122 -14.16 8.78 -33.78
CA ILE A 122 -14.07 7.32 -33.81
C ILE A 122 -13.96 6.88 -35.28
N PRO A 123 -13.03 5.98 -35.65
CA PRO A 123 -12.91 5.52 -37.04
C PRO A 123 -14.21 4.91 -37.55
N GLU A 124 -14.61 5.29 -38.77
CA GLU A 124 -15.78 4.72 -39.43
C GLU A 124 -15.46 3.35 -40.06
N GLY A 125 -16.51 2.54 -40.29
CA GLY A 125 -16.37 1.25 -40.96
C GLY A 125 -15.93 0.08 -40.06
N ILE A 126 -15.73 0.31 -38.76
CA ILE A 126 -15.41 -0.72 -37.77
C ILE A 126 -16.38 -0.68 -36.58
N VAL A 127 -16.52 -1.82 -35.91
CA VAL A 127 -17.23 -1.93 -34.63
C VAL A 127 -16.24 -1.70 -33.49
N VAL A 128 -16.43 -0.63 -32.71
CA VAL A 128 -15.65 -0.41 -31.48
C VAL A 128 -16.38 -1.06 -30.32
N ASP A 129 -15.68 -1.95 -29.61
CA ASP A 129 -16.14 -2.55 -28.35
C ASP A 129 -15.01 -2.57 -27.31
N GLY A 130 -15.37 -2.85 -26.06
CA GLY A 130 -14.41 -3.06 -24.99
C GLY A 130 -15.05 -3.48 -23.67
N GLY A 131 -14.21 -3.64 -22.66
CA GLY A 131 -14.62 -3.99 -21.31
C GLY A 131 -13.41 -4.26 -20.44
N SER A 132 -13.22 -5.51 -20.02
CA SER A 132 -12.09 -5.85 -19.15
C SER A 132 -10.78 -5.97 -19.94
N ASP A 133 -9.70 -5.42 -19.40
CA ASP A 133 -8.31 -5.62 -19.85
C ASP A 133 -7.66 -6.92 -19.34
N TRP A 134 -8.46 -7.83 -18.75
CA TRP A 134 -8.04 -9.14 -18.30
C TRP A 134 -8.63 -10.17 -19.24
N PHE A 135 -7.81 -11.04 -19.81
CA PHE A 135 -8.21 -11.91 -20.90
C PHE A 135 -7.37 -13.19 -20.97
N SER A 136 -7.82 -14.13 -21.80
CA SER A 136 -7.04 -15.29 -22.23
C SER A 136 -7.14 -15.39 -23.75
N LEU A 137 -6.02 -15.23 -24.45
CA LEU A 137 -5.98 -15.14 -25.91
C LEU A 137 -5.24 -16.35 -26.50
N THR A 138 -5.71 -16.86 -27.63
CA THR A 138 -5.03 -17.95 -28.33
C THR A 138 -3.74 -17.44 -28.97
N ARG A 139 -2.74 -18.33 -29.11
CA ARG A 139 -1.51 -18.02 -29.85
C ARG A 139 -1.78 -17.48 -31.25
N SER A 140 -2.74 -18.07 -31.97
CA SER A 140 -3.11 -17.64 -33.33
C SER A 140 -3.61 -16.19 -33.39
N PHE A 141 -4.43 -15.77 -32.43
CA PHE A 141 -4.88 -14.38 -32.36
C PHE A 141 -3.74 -13.44 -31.97
N VAL A 142 -2.86 -13.86 -31.06
CA VAL A 142 -1.68 -13.08 -30.68
C VAL A 142 -0.72 -12.91 -31.88
N GLU A 143 -0.50 -13.95 -32.67
CA GLU A 143 0.28 -13.89 -33.92
C GLU A 143 -0.33 -12.89 -34.90
N TYR A 144 -1.65 -12.94 -35.10
CA TYR A 144 -2.36 -11.97 -35.93
C TYR A 144 -2.17 -10.53 -35.40
N VAL A 145 -2.41 -10.29 -34.11
CA VAL A 145 -2.28 -8.98 -33.46
C VAL A 145 -0.86 -8.42 -33.53
N VAL A 146 0.19 -9.26 -33.57
CA VAL A 146 1.60 -8.84 -33.59
C VAL A 146 2.17 -8.71 -35.01
N TYR A 147 1.83 -9.64 -35.91
CA TYR A 147 2.48 -9.74 -37.22
C TYR A 147 1.61 -9.38 -38.42
N ALA A 148 0.29 -9.20 -38.25
CA ALA A 148 -0.54 -8.74 -39.36
C ALA A 148 -0.06 -7.39 -39.89
N ASP A 149 0.03 -7.31 -41.22
CA ASP A 149 0.33 -6.10 -41.98
C ASP A 149 -0.92 -5.59 -42.72
N ASP A 150 -2.10 -5.96 -42.22
CA ASP A 150 -3.37 -5.44 -42.75
C ASP A 150 -3.68 -4.03 -42.23
N GLN A 151 -4.58 -3.37 -42.95
CA GLN A 151 -4.97 -1.99 -42.66
C GLN A 151 -5.64 -1.85 -41.29
N LEU A 152 -6.43 -2.84 -40.87
CA LEU A 152 -7.18 -2.82 -39.62
C LEU A 152 -6.21 -2.76 -38.42
N VAL A 153 -5.30 -3.71 -38.32
CA VAL A 153 -4.39 -3.83 -37.18
C VAL A 153 -3.41 -2.65 -37.15
N SER A 154 -2.89 -2.23 -38.29
CA SER A 154 -1.97 -1.09 -38.39
C SER A 154 -2.62 0.22 -37.92
N GLN A 155 -3.83 0.52 -38.40
CA GLN A 155 -4.55 1.73 -37.99
C GLN A 155 -4.99 1.69 -36.52
N LEU A 156 -5.42 0.53 -36.01
CA LEU A 156 -5.78 0.39 -34.60
C LEU A 156 -4.56 0.54 -33.68
N ARG A 157 -3.38 -0.01 -34.02
CA ARG A 157 -2.15 0.23 -33.24
C ARG A 157 -1.82 1.73 -33.16
N GLN A 158 -1.98 2.47 -34.25
CA GLN A 158 -1.77 3.92 -34.27
C GLN A 158 -2.83 4.65 -33.41
N PHE A 159 -4.12 4.32 -33.57
CA PHE A 159 -5.21 4.91 -32.79
C PHE A 159 -5.00 4.71 -31.29
N TYR A 160 -4.64 3.48 -30.88
CA TYR A 160 -4.46 3.09 -29.48
C TYR A 160 -3.14 3.54 -28.84
N THR A 161 -2.20 4.05 -29.63
CA THR A 161 -1.00 4.74 -29.11
C THR A 161 -1.37 6.02 -28.34
N TYR A 162 -2.49 6.64 -28.68
CA TYR A 162 -2.97 7.90 -28.10
C TYR A 162 -4.32 7.75 -27.38
N THR A 163 -4.54 6.59 -26.75
CA THR A 163 -5.79 6.22 -26.08
C THR A 163 -5.57 6.00 -24.59
N LEU A 164 -6.49 6.52 -23.76
CA LEU A 164 -6.60 6.16 -22.33
C LEU A 164 -7.14 4.73 -22.17
N LEU A 165 -6.60 3.97 -21.22
CA LEU A 165 -7.03 2.58 -20.94
C LEU A 165 -7.07 1.71 -22.21
N PRO A 166 -6.01 1.71 -23.05
CA PRO A 166 -6.07 1.12 -24.39
C PRO A 166 -6.35 -0.39 -24.38
N ALA A 167 -5.83 -1.11 -23.39
CA ALA A 167 -6.01 -2.55 -23.27
C ALA A 167 -7.45 -2.97 -22.95
N GLU A 168 -8.30 -2.05 -22.48
CA GLU A 168 -9.72 -2.30 -22.21
C GLU A 168 -10.58 -2.34 -23.48
N SER A 169 -10.05 -1.99 -24.67
CA SER A 169 -10.83 -2.05 -25.92
C SER A 169 -10.04 -2.43 -27.18
N PHE A 170 -8.71 -2.33 -27.18
CA PHE A 170 -7.88 -2.68 -28.34
C PHE A 170 -8.12 -4.13 -28.80
N PHE A 171 -8.02 -5.10 -27.89
CA PHE A 171 -8.14 -6.52 -28.26
C PHE A 171 -9.56 -6.89 -28.69
N HIS A 172 -10.59 -6.32 -28.07
CA HIS A 172 -11.99 -6.49 -28.46
C HIS A 172 -12.23 -5.95 -29.88
N THR A 173 -11.83 -4.70 -30.11
CA THR A 173 -12.03 -4.03 -31.40
C THR A 173 -11.25 -4.72 -32.51
N VAL A 174 -10.01 -5.17 -32.27
CA VAL A 174 -9.26 -5.95 -33.27
C VAL A 174 -9.97 -7.29 -33.55
N LEU A 175 -10.36 -8.05 -32.52
CA LEU A 175 -10.93 -9.37 -32.71
C LEU A 175 -12.28 -9.33 -33.46
N GLU A 176 -13.19 -8.44 -33.05
CA GLU A 176 -14.53 -8.34 -33.65
C GLU A 176 -14.51 -7.93 -35.12
N ASN A 177 -13.51 -7.16 -35.55
CA ASN A 177 -13.37 -6.72 -36.94
C ASN A 177 -12.40 -7.60 -37.76
N SER A 178 -11.82 -8.64 -37.15
CA SER A 178 -10.91 -9.55 -37.83
C SER A 178 -11.65 -10.72 -38.50
N HIS A 179 -10.93 -11.43 -39.38
CA HIS A 179 -11.42 -12.66 -40.01
C HIS A 179 -11.59 -13.84 -39.03
N ILE A 180 -11.20 -13.70 -37.75
CA ILE A 180 -11.35 -14.71 -36.68
C ILE A 180 -12.33 -14.27 -35.59
N CYS A 181 -13.26 -13.36 -35.89
CA CYS A 181 -14.27 -12.85 -34.97
C CYS A 181 -15.15 -13.94 -34.33
N GLU A 182 -15.41 -15.06 -35.02
CA GLU A 182 -16.20 -16.21 -34.51
C GLU A 182 -15.52 -16.98 -33.35
N THR A 183 -14.27 -16.64 -33.04
CA THR A 183 -13.53 -17.22 -31.91
C THR A 183 -13.82 -16.50 -30.58
N LEU A 184 -14.46 -15.33 -30.61
CA LEU A 184 -14.77 -14.54 -29.42
C LEU A 184 -15.78 -15.26 -28.51
N VAL A 185 -15.43 -15.37 -27.24
CA VAL A 185 -16.33 -15.76 -26.16
C VAL A 185 -16.43 -14.58 -25.19
N ASP A 186 -17.64 -14.05 -24.99
CA ASP A 186 -17.93 -12.92 -24.08
C ASP A 186 -17.91 -13.32 -22.58
N ASN A 187 -16.79 -13.91 -22.18
CA ASN A 187 -16.41 -14.21 -20.82
C ASN A 187 -14.88 -14.25 -20.76
N ASN A 188 -14.28 -13.43 -19.90
CA ASN A 188 -12.82 -13.41 -19.72
C ASN A 188 -12.30 -14.38 -18.66
N LEU A 189 -13.18 -15.23 -18.11
CA LEU A 189 -12.85 -16.22 -17.09
C LEU A 189 -12.46 -15.63 -15.73
N ARG A 190 -12.85 -14.38 -15.45
CA ARG A 190 -12.50 -13.65 -14.22
C ARG A 190 -13.71 -13.32 -13.34
N VAL A 191 -13.46 -13.25 -12.03
CA VAL A 191 -14.32 -12.55 -11.07
C VAL A 191 -13.63 -11.26 -10.63
N THR A 192 -14.21 -10.12 -10.99
CA THR A 192 -13.68 -8.80 -10.61
C THR A 192 -14.61 -8.14 -9.58
N ASN A 193 -14.09 -7.82 -8.39
CA ASN A 193 -14.90 -7.31 -7.27
C ASN A 193 -15.25 -5.82 -7.40
N TRP A 194 -16.14 -5.49 -8.34
CA TRP A 194 -16.59 -4.12 -8.54
C TRP A 194 -17.60 -3.68 -7.48
N ASN A 195 -17.22 -2.76 -6.59
CA ASN A 195 -18.15 -1.97 -5.78
C ASN A 195 -17.99 -0.48 -6.09
N ARG A 196 -18.80 0.04 -7.01
CA ARG A 196 -18.68 1.42 -7.51
C ARG A 196 -18.88 2.49 -6.43
N LYS A 197 -19.60 2.20 -5.34
CA LYS A 197 -19.78 3.16 -4.24
C LYS A 197 -18.46 3.48 -3.53
N LEU A 198 -17.53 2.52 -3.52
CA LEU A 198 -16.21 2.63 -2.88
C LEU A 198 -15.10 2.84 -3.90
N GLY A 199 -15.11 2.10 -5.01
CA GLY A 199 -14.00 2.08 -5.98
C GLY A 199 -13.94 3.22 -7.00
N CYS A 200 -15.01 4.02 -7.15
CA CYS A 200 -15.08 5.14 -8.10
C CYS A 200 -14.98 6.49 -7.38
N LYS A 201 -13.77 6.90 -6.96
CA LYS A 201 -13.53 8.14 -6.21
C LYS A 201 -12.67 9.16 -6.96
N CYS A 202 -12.41 8.93 -8.25
CA CYS A 202 -11.50 9.74 -9.05
C CYS A 202 -10.10 9.87 -8.41
N GLN A 203 -9.65 8.82 -7.73
CA GLN A 203 -8.40 8.78 -6.98
C GLN A 203 -7.15 8.94 -7.85
N TYR A 204 -7.27 8.73 -9.17
CA TYR A 204 -6.16 8.78 -10.13
C TYR A 204 -5.97 10.14 -10.81
N LYS A 205 -6.69 11.19 -10.39
CA LYS A 205 -6.67 12.51 -11.05
C LYS A 205 -5.27 13.15 -11.13
N HIS A 206 -4.35 12.77 -10.24
CA HIS A 206 -2.96 13.24 -10.23
C HIS A 206 -2.04 12.48 -11.20
N ILE A 207 -2.54 11.42 -11.86
CA ILE A 207 -1.81 10.56 -12.81
C ILE A 207 -2.39 10.69 -14.22
N VAL A 208 -3.70 10.96 -14.32
CA VAL A 208 -4.41 11.02 -15.59
C VAL A 208 -5.45 12.15 -15.58
N ASP A 209 -5.67 12.78 -16.73
CA ASP A 209 -6.70 13.82 -16.92
C ASP A 209 -8.11 13.22 -17.10
N TRP A 210 -8.47 12.23 -16.27
CA TRP A 210 -9.74 11.53 -16.31
C TRP A 210 -10.11 10.94 -14.94
N CYS A 211 -11.38 10.60 -14.74
CA CYS A 211 -11.82 9.90 -13.53
C CYS A 211 -11.96 8.40 -13.78
N GLY A 212 -11.19 7.62 -13.02
CA GLY A 212 -11.22 6.16 -13.04
C GLY A 212 -11.99 5.52 -11.90
N CYS A 213 -12.18 4.20 -12.04
CA CYS A 213 -12.61 3.32 -10.96
C CYS A 213 -11.59 2.18 -10.80
N SER A 214 -11.56 1.55 -9.63
CA SER A 214 -10.77 0.33 -9.40
C SER A 214 -11.59 -0.69 -8.59
N PRO A 215 -11.42 -2.00 -8.82
CA PRO A 215 -12.06 -3.04 -8.02
C PRO A 215 -11.61 -2.99 -6.55
N ASN A 216 -12.50 -3.42 -5.66
CA ASN A 216 -12.24 -3.59 -4.24
C ASN A 216 -11.48 -4.89 -3.98
N ASP A 217 -10.84 -4.97 -2.82
CA ASP A 217 -10.23 -6.21 -2.36
C ASP A 217 -11.31 -7.16 -1.82
N PHE A 218 -11.12 -8.46 -2.03
CA PHE A 218 -12.00 -9.49 -1.47
C PHE A 218 -11.81 -9.61 0.04
N LYS A 219 -12.88 -10.05 0.72
CA LYS A 219 -12.91 -10.34 2.15
C LYS A 219 -13.49 -11.73 2.40
N PRO A 220 -13.40 -12.32 3.60
CA PRO A 220 -13.85 -13.69 3.85
C PRO A 220 -15.34 -13.89 3.52
N GLN A 221 -16.18 -12.88 3.74
CA GLN A 221 -17.60 -12.92 3.38
C GLN A 221 -17.87 -13.05 1.87
N ASP A 222 -16.90 -12.73 1.01
CA ASP A 222 -17.04 -12.84 -0.44
C ASP A 222 -16.72 -14.25 -0.96
N PHE A 223 -16.25 -15.17 -0.12
CA PHE A 223 -15.81 -16.50 -0.55
C PHE A 223 -16.89 -17.27 -1.34
N LEU A 224 -18.16 -17.18 -0.93
CA LEU A 224 -19.27 -17.79 -1.66
C LEU A 224 -19.42 -17.25 -3.09
N ARG A 225 -19.05 -15.99 -3.34
CA ARG A 225 -19.07 -15.39 -4.69
C ARG A 225 -17.94 -15.94 -5.55
N LEU A 226 -16.80 -16.28 -4.95
CA LEU A 226 -15.65 -16.90 -5.65
C LEU A 226 -15.96 -18.33 -6.09
N GLN A 227 -16.85 -19.03 -5.38
CA GLN A 227 -17.25 -20.40 -5.69
C GLN A 227 -18.40 -20.52 -6.70
N GLN A 228 -18.97 -19.41 -7.18
CA GLN A 228 -20.12 -19.45 -8.08
C GLN A 228 -19.84 -20.23 -9.38
N LEU A 229 -20.80 -21.07 -9.78
CA LEU A 229 -20.73 -21.94 -10.96
C LEU A 229 -21.59 -21.46 -12.14
N SER A 230 -22.19 -20.26 -12.05
CA SER A 230 -23.10 -19.75 -13.09
C SER A 230 -22.42 -19.52 -14.44
N ARG A 231 -21.11 -19.30 -14.44
CA ARG A 231 -20.25 -19.21 -15.62
C ARG A 231 -18.85 -19.71 -15.27
N PRO A 232 -18.07 -20.23 -16.22
CA PRO A 232 -16.71 -20.66 -15.96
C PRO A 232 -15.82 -19.46 -15.58
N THR A 233 -15.16 -19.55 -14.43
CA THR A 233 -14.18 -18.58 -13.92
C THR A 233 -13.02 -19.31 -13.25
N PHE A 234 -11.80 -18.86 -13.53
CA PHE A 234 -10.56 -19.50 -13.09
C PHE A 234 -9.66 -18.59 -12.26
N PHE A 235 -9.87 -17.27 -12.31
CA PHE A 235 -9.13 -16.29 -11.51
C PHE A 235 -10.08 -15.22 -10.97
N ALA A 236 -9.65 -14.56 -9.89
CA ALA A 236 -10.35 -13.44 -9.30
C ALA A 236 -9.40 -12.31 -8.89
N ARG A 237 -9.93 -11.09 -8.81
CA ARG A 237 -9.20 -9.91 -8.31
C ARG A 237 -10.13 -8.86 -7.67
N LYS A 238 -9.68 -8.10 -6.67
CA LYS A 238 -8.29 -8.01 -6.17
C LYS A 238 -8.10 -8.67 -4.80
N PHE A 239 -6.87 -9.06 -4.51
CA PHE A 239 -6.43 -9.53 -3.20
C PHE A 239 -5.18 -8.74 -2.79
N GLU A 240 -5.15 -8.25 -1.55
CA GLU A 240 -4.02 -7.53 -0.95
C GLU A 240 -3.85 -8.04 0.49
N SER A 241 -2.72 -8.67 0.81
CA SER A 241 -2.47 -9.26 2.14
C SER A 241 -2.40 -8.22 3.26
N THR A 242 -2.02 -6.97 2.95
CA THR A 242 -2.07 -5.83 3.90
C THR A 242 -3.50 -5.36 4.19
N VAL A 243 -4.49 -5.83 3.42
CA VAL A 243 -5.91 -5.46 3.55
C VAL A 243 -6.72 -6.61 4.14
N ASN A 244 -6.52 -7.84 3.67
CA ASN A 244 -7.04 -9.08 4.26
C ASN A 244 -6.35 -10.30 3.65
N GLN A 245 -5.53 -10.99 4.45
CA GLN A 245 -4.89 -12.25 4.10
C GLN A 245 -5.81 -13.45 4.35
N GLU A 246 -6.74 -13.37 5.31
CA GLU A 246 -7.62 -14.51 5.67
C GLU A 246 -8.36 -15.10 4.45
N VAL A 247 -8.87 -14.25 3.55
CA VAL A 247 -9.55 -14.73 2.33
C VAL A 247 -8.62 -15.50 1.38
N LEU A 248 -7.32 -15.14 1.33
CA LEU A 248 -6.31 -15.86 0.55
C LEU A 248 -6.03 -17.22 1.18
N GLU A 249 -5.91 -17.29 2.51
CA GLU A 249 -5.71 -18.55 3.24
C GLU A 249 -6.88 -19.53 3.05
N ILE A 250 -8.11 -19.03 3.13
CA ILE A 250 -9.33 -19.81 2.88
C ILE A 250 -9.32 -20.35 1.44
N LEU A 251 -8.97 -19.50 0.47
CA LEU A 251 -8.97 -19.87 -0.94
C LEU A 251 -7.86 -20.85 -1.31
N ASP A 252 -6.61 -20.65 -0.86
CA ASP A 252 -5.50 -21.58 -1.08
C ASP A 252 -5.80 -22.95 -0.46
N THR A 253 -6.28 -22.95 0.78
CA THR A 253 -6.65 -24.19 1.48
C THR A 253 -7.77 -24.93 0.77
N HIS A 254 -8.76 -24.20 0.24
CA HIS A 254 -9.84 -24.79 -0.54
C HIS A 254 -9.35 -25.45 -1.84
N LEU A 255 -8.37 -24.85 -2.52
CA LEU A 255 -7.84 -25.35 -3.80
C LEU A 255 -6.82 -26.48 -3.64
N TYR A 256 -5.98 -26.41 -2.61
CA TYR A 256 -4.77 -27.26 -2.50
C TYR A 256 -4.62 -27.97 -1.14
N GLY A 257 -5.67 -27.95 -0.31
CA GLY A 257 -5.68 -28.56 1.02
C GLY A 257 -4.90 -27.76 2.06
N SER A 258 -5.01 -28.14 3.34
CA SER A 258 -4.30 -27.43 4.41
C SER A 258 -2.81 -27.76 4.44
N TYR A 259 -1.99 -26.79 4.88
CA TYR A 259 -0.61 -27.06 5.26
C TYR A 259 -0.54 -28.07 6.42
N PRO A 260 0.58 -28.79 6.59
CA PRO A 260 0.79 -29.67 7.74
C PRO A 260 0.57 -28.97 9.08
N ALA A 261 0.13 -29.72 10.10
CA ALA A 261 -0.01 -29.19 11.45
C ALA A 261 1.33 -28.61 11.96
N ASN A 262 1.25 -27.50 12.69
CA ASN A 262 2.39 -26.75 13.22
C ASN A 262 3.29 -26.07 12.17
N THR A 263 2.84 -25.91 10.92
CA THR A 263 3.52 -25.03 9.96
C THR A 263 3.53 -23.60 10.51
N PRO A 264 4.71 -22.97 10.69
CA PRO A 264 4.80 -21.62 11.26
C PRO A 264 4.27 -20.56 10.29
N ALA A 265 4.09 -19.34 10.80
CA ALA A 265 3.89 -18.13 10.00
C ALA A 265 2.66 -18.12 9.06
N LEU A 266 1.75 -19.10 9.10
CA LEU A 266 0.60 -19.14 8.20
C LEU A 266 -0.26 -17.86 8.26
N LYS A 267 -0.46 -17.33 9.48
CA LYS A 267 -1.21 -16.10 9.76
C LYS A 267 -0.38 -14.82 9.69
N ALA A 268 0.94 -14.94 9.50
CA ALA A 268 1.85 -13.81 9.46
C ALA A 268 1.99 -13.29 8.02
N TYR A 269 2.30 -12.01 7.87
CA TYR A 269 2.64 -11.40 6.58
C TYR A 269 3.72 -10.35 6.78
N TRP A 270 4.73 -10.38 5.91
CA TRP A 270 5.82 -9.42 5.89
C TRP A 270 5.88 -8.73 4.54
N GLU A 271 5.98 -7.40 4.55
CA GLU A 271 6.12 -6.60 3.34
C GLU A 271 7.28 -5.64 3.49
N ASN A 272 8.29 -5.77 2.62
CA ASN A 272 9.41 -4.86 2.60
C ASN A 272 8.97 -3.48 2.08
N VAL A 273 9.24 -2.44 2.87
CA VAL A 273 8.96 -1.04 2.51
C VAL A 273 10.23 -0.23 2.27
N TYR A 274 11.40 -0.80 2.59
CA TYR A 274 12.69 -0.20 2.32
C TYR A 274 13.79 -1.28 2.30
N ASP A 275 14.69 -1.14 1.34
CA ASP A 275 15.88 -1.97 1.19
C ASP A 275 17.08 -1.09 0.80
N ARG A 276 18.22 -1.28 1.48
CA ARG A 276 19.41 -0.44 1.35
C ARG A 276 19.97 -0.41 -0.07
N VAL A 277 19.71 -1.42 -0.89
CA VAL A 277 20.15 -1.47 -2.29
C VAL A 277 19.52 -0.33 -3.11
N ASP A 278 18.33 0.15 -2.72
CA ASP A 278 17.67 1.29 -3.37
C ASP A 278 18.18 2.65 -2.88
N GLY A 279 19.11 2.66 -1.91
CA GLY A 279 19.69 3.86 -1.32
C GLY A 279 18.68 4.71 -0.54
N LEU A 280 19.14 5.85 -0.03
CA LEU A 280 18.31 6.76 0.77
C LEU A 280 17.19 7.46 -0.03
N SER A 281 17.22 7.37 -1.37
CA SER A 281 16.17 7.88 -2.24
C SER A 281 14.82 7.20 -2.03
N GLY A 282 14.81 5.97 -1.49
CA GLY A 282 13.58 5.25 -1.15
C GLY A 282 12.89 5.74 0.13
N LEU A 283 13.52 6.62 0.91
CA LEU A 283 12.99 7.11 2.19
C LEU A 283 12.59 8.59 2.12
N SER A 284 11.63 9.01 2.94
CA SER A 284 11.40 10.42 3.27
C SER A 284 12.26 10.83 4.47
N ASP A 285 12.38 12.13 4.77
CA ASP A 285 13.17 12.56 5.94
C ASP A 285 12.46 12.17 7.25
N VAL A 286 11.12 12.06 7.19
CA VAL A 286 10.27 11.53 8.25
C VAL A 286 10.58 10.06 8.50
N THR A 287 10.50 9.19 7.49
CA THR A 287 10.73 7.75 7.69
C THR A 287 12.18 7.46 8.07
N LEU A 288 13.15 8.22 7.54
CA LEU A 288 14.54 8.12 7.97
C LEU A 288 14.73 8.47 9.46
N THR A 289 14.05 9.51 9.94
CA THR A 289 14.04 9.89 11.37
C THR A 289 13.47 8.75 12.22
N PHE A 290 12.30 8.21 11.86
CA PHE A 290 11.67 7.12 12.60
C PHE A 290 12.51 5.84 12.60
N TYR A 291 13.00 5.37 11.45
CA TYR A 291 13.71 4.09 11.36
C TYR A 291 15.08 4.12 12.05
N THR A 292 15.75 5.27 12.05
CA THR A 292 16.99 5.44 12.84
C THR A 292 16.70 5.48 14.34
N ALA A 293 15.63 6.14 14.77
CA ALA A 293 15.18 6.14 16.17
C ALA A 293 14.76 4.74 16.64
N PHE A 294 13.99 4.01 15.84
CA PHE A 294 13.62 2.61 16.09
C PHE A 294 14.83 1.72 16.32
N SER A 295 15.88 1.90 15.52
CA SER A 295 17.15 1.20 15.71
C SER A 295 17.77 1.55 17.06
N ARG A 296 17.92 2.85 17.39
CA ARG A 296 18.50 3.30 18.67
C ARG A 296 17.72 2.79 19.89
N LEU A 297 16.40 2.87 19.87
CA LEU A 297 15.52 2.36 20.93
C LEU A 297 15.69 0.85 21.11
N GLY A 298 15.81 0.10 20.02
CA GLY A 298 16.10 -1.33 20.04
C GLY A 298 17.44 -1.67 20.67
N LEU A 299 18.51 -0.95 20.31
CA LEU A 299 19.84 -1.15 20.90
C LEU A 299 19.86 -0.81 22.40
N HIS A 300 19.17 0.25 22.81
CA HIS A 300 19.00 0.58 24.22
C HIS A 300 18.28 -0.55 24.98
N LYS A 301 17.24 -1.16 24.38
CA LYS A 301 16.53 -2.30 24.97
C LYS A 301 17.44 -3.53 25.11
N ALA A 302 18.26 -3.83 24.10
CA ALA A 302 19.20 -4.95 24.12
C ALA A 302 20.27 -4.80 25.21
N SER A 303 20.71 -3.57 25.49
CA SER A 303 21.69 -3.30 26.57
C SER A 303 21.08 -3.31 27.98
N SER A 304 19.82 -2.87 28.12
CA SER A 304 19.15 -2.72 29.43
C SER A 304 18.59 -4.01 30.03
N THR A 305 18.59 -5.12 29.28
CA THR A 305 17.99 -6.40 29.72
C THR A 305 18.88 -7.22 30.68
N LEU A 306 20.01 -6.69 31.16
CA LEU A 306 21.07 -7.50 31.78
C LEU A 306 21.59 -6.97 33.13
N THR A 307 22.05 -7.92 33.96
CA THR A 307 22.84 -7.66 35.17
C THR A 307 24.26 -7.18 34.81
N ALA A 308 24.89 -6.39 35.68
CA ALA A 308 26.09 -5.59 35.44
C ALA A 308 27.35 -6.30 34.83
N LYS A 309 27.42 -7.64 34.82
CA LYS A 309 28.52 -8.40 34.18
C LYS A 309 28.22 -8.84 32.75
N ALA A 310 26.95 -9.06 32.39
CA ALA A 310 26.53 -9.40 31.02
C ALA A 310 26.32 -8.16 30.14
N ASP A 311 26.14 -6.99 30.77
CA ASP A 311 25.95 -5.67 30.15
C ASP A 311 27.00 -5.35 29.07
N LYS A 312 28.29 -5.63 29.28
CA LYS A 312 29.34 -5.22 28.32
C LYS A 312 29.26 -5.91 26.95
N LEU A 313 28.85 -7.17 26.87
CA LEU A 313 28.85 -7.96 25.62
C LEU A 313 27.67 -7.62 24.69
N CYS A 314 26.68 -6.89 25.21
CA CYS A 314 25.44 -6.52 24.51
C CYS A 314 25.34 -5.01 24.28
N ARG A 315 26.50 -4.31 24.26
CA ARG A 315 26.58 -2.91 23.86
C ARG A 315 26.96 -2.81 22.40
N PHE A 316 26.11 -2.12 21.65
CA PHE A 316 26.20 -2.03 20.21
C PHE A 316 26.18 -0.56 19.78
N GLU A 317 27.00 -0.24 18.78
CA GLU A 317 26.91 1.05 18.07
C GLU A 317 26.34 0.83 16.66
N PRO A 318 25.34 1.61 16.24
CA PRO A 318 24.79 1.50 14.89
C PRO A 318 25.84 1.90 13.85
N ARG A 319 25.94 1.12 12.78
CA ARG A 319 26.77 1.43 11.61
C ARG A 319 25.90 1.91 10.46
N GLY A 320 25.98 3.20 10.16
CA GLY A 320 25.23 3.80 9.06
C GLY A 320 23.72 3.82 9.30
N PHE A 321 22.95 3.69 8.22
CA PHE A 321 21.49 3.69 8.24
C PHE A 321 20.93 2.26 8.31
N PRO A 322 19.62 2.11 8.60
CA PRO A 322 18.94 0.81 8.51
C PRO A 322 19.21 0.13 7.17
N SER A 323 19.30 -1.19 7.20
CA SER A 323 19.55 -2.04 6.03
C SER A 323 18.26 -2.42 5.31
N SER A 324 17.21 -2.71 6.06
CA SER A 324 15.87 -2.98 5.51
C SER A 324 14.79 -2.67 6.55
N VAL A 325 13.58 -2.41 6.06
CA VAL A 325 12.40 -2.24 6.92
C VAL A 325 11.23 -3.03 6.35
N HIS A 326 10.57 -3.80 7.22
CA HIS A 326 9.37 -4.55 6.88
C HIS A 326 8.17 -4.06 7.69
N LEU A 327 7.00 -4.00 7.06
CA LEU A 327 5.73 -4.06 7.77
C LEU A 327 5.52 -5.50 8.25
N TYR A 328 5.06 -5.67 9.48
CA TYR A 328 4.69 -6.97 10.02
C TYR A 328 3.21 -7.00 10.37
N PHE A 329 2.48 -7.96 9.81
CA PHE A 329 1.10 -8.24 10.15
C PHE A 329 0.98 -9.66 10.70
N TYR A 330 0.05 -9.84 11.62
CA TYR A 330 -0.33 -11.14 12.15
C TYR A 330 -1.84 -11.17 12.33
N ASP A 331 -2.52 -12.16 11.73
CA ASP A 331 -3.97 -12.34 11.80
C ASP A 331 -4.73 -11.07 11.36
N ASP A 332 -4.35 -10.53 10.19
CA ASP A 332 -4.88 -9.29 9.59
C ASP A 332 -4.75 -8.02 10.45
N ARG A 333 -3.84 -8.02 11.43
CA ARG A 333 -3.54 -6.87 12.28
C ARG A 333 -2.12 -6.42 12.12
N PHE A 334 -1.92 -5.12 11.90
CA PHE A 334 -0.61 -4.49 11.89
C PHE A 334 0.05 -4.62 13.28
N GLN A 335 1.23 -5.25 13.31
CA GLN A 335 2.02 -5.48 14.52
C GLN A 335 3.17 -4.47 14.68
N GLY A 336 3.44 -3.68 13.64
CA GLY A 336 4.50 -2.67 13.64
C GLY A 336 5.56 -2.87 12.54
N TYR A 337 6.74 -2.32 12.79
CA TYR A 337 7.87 -2.35 11.86
C TYR A 337 8.97 -3.28 12.36
N LEU A 338 9.59 -4.02 11.44
CA LEU A 338 10.83 -4.75 11.68
C LEU A 338 11.96 -3.98 11.01
N VAL A 339 12.91 -3.50 11.80
CA VAL A 339 14.03 -2.67 11.32
C VAL A 339 15.32 -3.45 11.45
N MET A 340 15.94 -3.78 10.32
CA MET A 340 17.24 -4.43 10.27
C MET A 340 18.34 -3.37 10.31
N GLN A 341 19.26 -3.47 11.26
CA GLN A 341 20.38 -2.53 11.44
C GLN A 341 21.70 -3.28 11.56
N GLU A 342 22.70 -2.84 10.79
CA GLU A 342 24.09 -3.25 11.01
C GLU A 342 24.67 -2.50 12.21
N VAL A 343 25.37 -3.21 13.09
CA VAL A 343 25.95 -2.65 14.30
C VAL A 343 27.38 -3.14 14.50
N GLN A 344 28.12 -2.45 15.35
CA GLN A 344 29.39 -2.93 15.88
C GLN A 344 29.24 -3.28 17.36
N ASN A 345 29.59 -4.50 17.72
CA ASN A 345 29.67 -4.92 19.12
C ASN A 345 30.91 -4.28 19.77
N LEU A 346 30.70 -3.50 20.83
CA LEU A 346 31.79 -2.74 21.45
C LEU A 346 32.78 -3.61 22.24
N ALA A 347 32.37 -4.81 22.67
CA ALA A 347 33.26 -5.71 23.41
C ALA A 347 34.16 -6.54 22.49
N THR A 348 33.64 -6.98 21.34
CA THR A 348 34.36 -7.85 20.40
C THR A 348 34.93 -7.10 19.20
N GLY A 349 34.41 -5.90 18.91
CA GLY A 349 34.73 -5.12 17.72
C GLY A 349 34.11 -5.68 16.43
N GLN A 350 33.35 -6.79 16.50
CA GLN A 350 32.76 -7.45 15.33
C GLN A 350 31.52 -6.71 14.82
N ALA A 351 31.31 -6.78 13.51
CA ALA A 351 30.08 -6.31 12.89
C ALA A 351 29.00 -7.39 13.01
N GLU A 352 27.83 -7.00 13.48
CA GLU A 352 26.65 -7.85 13.64
C GLU A 352 25.45 -7.19 12.96
N SER A 353 24.40 -7.94 12.66
CA SER A 353 23.16 -7.40 12.12
C SER A 353 21.98 -7.84 12.98
N LEU A 354 21.27 -6.86 13.53
CA LEU A 354 20.16 -7.04 14.45
C LEU A 354 18.87 -6.60 13.79
N GLU A 355 17.78 -7.32 14.06
CA GLU A 355 16.45 -6.90 13.69
C GLU A 355 15.68 -6.46 14.94
N VAL A 356 15.07 -5.29 14.87
CA VAL A 356 14.29 -4.68 15.95
C VAL A 356 12.82 -4.71 15.57
N TRP A 357 11.98 -5.33 16.41
CA TRP A 357 10.53 -5.25 16.27
C TRP A 357 9.99 -4.08 17.08
N MET A 358 9.55 -3.04 16.37
CA MET A 358 8.90 -1.86 16.94
C MET A 358 7.40 -1.95 16.76
N MET A 359 6.67 -1.99 17.88
CA MET A 359 5.21 -2.07 17.92
C MET A 359 4.60 -0.73 18.33
N PRO A 360 3.48 -0.31 17.70
CA PRO A 360 2.77 0.89 18.12
C PRO A 360 2.08 0.67 19.49
N GLN A 361 2.00 1.72 20.28
CA GLN A 361 1.27 1.77 21.54
C GLN A 361 -0.09 2.44 21.29
N GLY A 362 -1.17 1.83 21.76
CA GLY A 362 -2.51 2.37 21.58
C GLY A 362 -2.67 3.71 22.31
N ALA A 363 -3.13 4.73 21.59
CA ALA A 363 -3.38 6.07 22.12
C ALA A 363 -4.88 6.42 22.25
N LEU A 364 -5.79 5.53 21.78
CA LEU A 364 -7.23 5.78 21.80
C LEU A 364 -7.79 5.71 23.22
N LYS A 365 -8.44 6.80 23.64
CA LYS A 365 -9.25 6.84 24.86
C LYS A 365 -10.70 7.12 24.48
N LEU A 366 -11.53 6.09 24.53
CA LEU A 366 -12.98 6.24 24.41
C LEU A 366 -13.55 6.70 25.76
N SER A 367 -14.42 7.70 25.75
CA SER A 367 -15.12 8.12 26.96
C SER A 367 -16.14 7.04 27.36
N GLY A 368 -15.94 6.43 28.53
CA GLY A 368 -16.82 5.39 29.08
C GLY A 368 -18.17 5.88 29.61
N LEU A 369 -18.51 7.16 29.42
CA LEU A 369 -19.68 7.82 30.02
C LEU A 369 -20.86 8.06 29.07
N GLY A 370 -20.84 7.50 27.86
CA GLY A 370 -22.00 7.52 26.98
C GLY A 370 -22.93 6.35 27.29
N GLY A 371 -24.17 6.63 27.71
CA GLY A 371 -25.28 5.66 27.68
C GLY A 371 -25.51 5.11 26.26
N GLN A 372 -26.63 4.42 26.04
CA GLN A 372 -26.98 3.70 24.79
C GLN A 372 -26.91 4.50 23.45
N ALA A 373 -26.39 5.73 23.42
CA ALA A 373 -26.31 6.65 22.29
C ALA A 373 -24.89 6.91 21.71
N ASN A 374 -23.79 6.44 22.30
CA ASN A 374 -22.45 6.64 21.70
C ASN A 374 -22.23 5.69 20.51
N ARG A 375 -22.26 6.24 19.28
CA ARG A 375 -22.04 5.49 18.04
C ARG A 375 -20.56 5.35 17.67
N LEU A 376 -19.66 6.10 18.30
CA LEU A 376 -18.24 6.11 17.94
C LEU A 376 -17.60 4.76 18.32
N GLN A 377 -17.05 4.07 17.33
CA GLN A 377 -16.33 2.80 17.52
C GLN A 377 -14.81 2.98 17.51
N ASN A 378 -14.32 3.91 16.67
CA ASN A 378 -12.89 4.20 16.54
C ASN A 378 -12.69 5.66 16.11
N LEU A 379 -11.57 6.24 16.54
CA LEU A 379 -11.10 7.56 16.11
C LEU A 379 -9.61 7.42 15.82
N GLU A 380 -9.18 7.74 14.62
CA GLU A 380 -7.80 7.56 14.17
C GLU A 380 -7.33 8.78 13.38
N VAL A 381 -6.03 9.09 13.47
CA VAL A 381 -5.39 10.14 12.69
C VAL A 381 -4.23 9.53 11.92
N GLY A 382 -4.17 9.82 10.63
CA GLY A 382 -3.11 9.31 9.77
C GLY A 382 -3.02 10.09 8.47
N THR A 383 -2.19 9.59 7.55
CA THR A 383 -2.05 10.11 6.19
C THR A 383 -2.33 9.02 5.18
N GLU A 384 -2.52 9.41 3.91
CA GLU A 384 -2.77 8.45 2.81
C GLU A 384 -4.05 7.60 3.03
N TRP A 385 -5.15 8.26 3.35
CA TRP A 385 -6.46 7.61 3.46
C TRP A 385 -6.86 6.97 2.13
N ASP A 386 -7.09 5.66 2.14
CA ASP A 386 -7.67 4.90 1.04
C ASP A 386 -9.20 4.84 1.20
N PRO A 387 -9.98 5.63 0.45
CA PRO A 387 -11.45 5.62 0.57
C PRO A 387 -12.11 4.35 0.02
N LYS A 388 -11.38 3.56 -0.79
CA LYS A 388 -11.89 2.31 -1.37
C LYS A 388 -11.86 1.21 -0.34
N GLU A 389 -10.75 1.07 0.39
CA GLU A 389 -10.55 0.04 1.42
C GLU A 389 -10.80 0.52 2.86
N ARG A 390 -10.99 1.84 3.03
CA ARG A 390 -11.34 2.50 4.30
C ARG A 390 -10.28 2.29 5.38
N LEU A 391 -9.02 2.53 5.03
CA LEU A 391 -7.85 2.44 5.91
C LEU A 391 -6.78 3.47 5.51
N PHE A 392 -5.82 3.74 6.39
CA PHE A 392 -4.64 4.53 6.07
C PHE A 392 -3.53 3.65 5.48
N ARG A 393 -2.94 4.05 4.36
CA ARG A 393 -1.80 3.33 3.75
C ARG A 393 -0.47 3.62 4.46
N ASN A 394 -0.38 4.75 5.17
CA ASN A 394 0.64 4.96 6.20
C ASN A 394 0.25 4.19 7.49
N PHE A 395 0.45 2.87 7.49
CA PHE A 395 0.01 1.97 8.57
C PHE A 395 0.52 2.35 9.97
N GLY A 396 1.73 2.92 10.06
CA GLY A 396 2.31 3.37 11.32
C GLY A 396 1.90 4.77 11.74
N GLY A 397 1.17 5.53 10.91
CA GLY A 397 0.89 6.94 11.17
C GLY A 397 2.16 7.77 11.34
N LEU A 398 3.24 7.42 10.61
CA LEU A 398 4.52 8.12 10.70
C LEU A 398 4.37 9.50 10.06
N MET A 399 4.41 10.57 10.85
CA MET A 399 4.16 11.94 10.39
C MET A 399 5.25 12.91 10.82
N GLY A 400 5.54 13.87 9.95
CA GLY A 400 6.41 15.01 10.20
C GLY A 400 5.71 16.36 10.01
N PRO A 401 6.46 17.47 10.15
CA PRO A 401 5.90 18.83 10.18
C PRO A 401 5.15 19.26 8.90
N PHE A 402 5.42 18.63 7.76
CA PHE A 402 4.82 18.96 6.47
C PHE A 402 3.76 17.96 6.00
N ASP A 403 3.46 16.94 6.82
CA ASP A 403 2.38 16.01 6.51
C ASP A 403 1.02 16.66 6.78
N GLU A 404 0.03 16.32 5.96
CA GLU A 404 -1.33 16.80 6.08
C GLU A 404 -2.22 15.71 6.73
N PRO A 405 -2.42 15.74 8.06
CA PRO A 405 -3.12 14.68 8.76
C PRO A 405 -4.62 14.68 8.44
N VAL A 406 -5.19 13.47 8.41
CA VAL A 406 -6.61 13.23 8.20
C VAL A 406 -7.16 12.55 9.45
N ALA A 407 -8.27 13.08 9.98
CA ALA A 407 -8.99 12.40 11.04
C ALA A 407 -10.09 11.52 10.46
N MET A 408 -10.07 10.24 10.82
CA MET A 408 -11.10 9.26 10.48
C MET A 408 -11.87 8.84 11.74
N GLN A 409 -13.19 8.74 11.60
CA GLN A 409 -14.08 8.24 12.64
C GLN A 409 -14.86 7.04 12.09
N LYS A 410 -14.89 5.96 12.87
CA LYS A 410 -15.71 4.78 12.60
C LYS A 410 -16.94 4.80 13.48
N TRP A 411 -18.09 4.54 12.89
CA TRP A 411 -19.39 4.63 13.54
C TRP A 411 -20.16 3.31 13.45
N SER A 412 -20.88 2.96 14.51
CA SER A 412 -21.97 1.99 14.44
C SER A 412 -23.21 2.63 13.79
N ARG A 413 -24.15 1.82 13.30
CA ARG A 413 -25.45 2.32 12.83
C ARG A 413 -26.28 2.82 14.01
N GLY A 414 -27.07 3.87 13.80
CA GLY A 414 -27.88 4.49 14.86
C GLY A 414 -28.56 5.77 14.39
N PRO A 415 -29.15 6.58 15.28
CA PRO A 415 -29.76 7.85 14.87
C PRO A 415 -28.72 8.85 14.35
N ASN A 416 -29.17 9.79 13.52
CA ASN A 416 -28.33 10.89 13.05
C ASN A 416 -27.80 11.70 14.25
N LEU A 417 -26.53 12.09 14.20
CA LEU A 417 -25.94 12.97 15.19
C LEU A 417 -25.02 14.00 14.54
N THR A 418 -24.75 15.08 15.26
CA THR A 418 -23.70 16.04 14.92
C THR A 418 -22.61 15.92 15.98
N ALA A 419 -21.36 15.82 15.54
CA ALA A 419 -20.20 15.79 16.42
C ALA A 419 -19.25 16.94 16.06
N THR A 420 -18.64 17.55 17.07
CA THR A 420 -17.63 18.60 16.91
C THR A 420 -16.24 17.95 17.01
N VAL A 421 -15.41 18.16 16.00
CA VAL A 421 -14.01 17.72 15.97
C VAL A 421 -13.13 18.91 16.32
N VAL A 422 -12.23 18.73 17.28
CA VAL A 422 -11.27 19.75 17.71
C VAL A 422 -9.84 19.21 17.62
N TRP A 423 -8.98 19.93 16.92
CA TRP A 423 -7.55 19.64 16.80
C TRP A 423 -6.75 20.56 17.73
N ILE A 424 -5.93 19.97 18.58
CA ILE A 424 -5.16 20.66 19.61
C ILE A 424 -3.68 20.32 19.43
N ASP A 425 -2.86 21.35 19.31
CA ASP A 425 -1.42 21.22 19.13
C ASP A 425 -0.68 20.92 20.46
N PRO A 426 0.64 20.62 20.42
CA PRO A 426 1.41 20.27 21.61
C PRO A 426 1.54 21.36 22.67
N THR A 427 1.23 22.62 22.35
CA THR A 427 1.21 23.75 23.31
C THR A 427 -0.20 24.21 23.63
N TYR A 428 -1.20 23.38 23.35
CA TYR A 428 -2.62 23.62 23.61
C TYR A 428 -3.27 24.71 22.73
N VAL A 429 -2.67 25.04 21.58
CA VAL A 429 -3.32 25.88 20.57
C VAL A 429 -4.38 25.05 19.84
N ILE A 430 -5.60 25.58 19.73
CA ILE A 430 -6.67 24.95 18.96
C ILE A 430 -6.44 25.27 17.48
N ALA A 431 -5.95 24.28 16.74
CA ALA A 431 -5.55 24.44 15.35
C ALA A 431 -6.74 24.45 14.40
N ALA A 432 -7.79 23.67 14.70
CA ALA A 432 -9.02 23.62 13.92
C ALA A 432 -10.19 23.14 14.78
N SER A 433 -11.39 23.65 14.51
CA SER A 433 -12.64 23.16 15.07
C SER A 433 -13.73 23.16 14.01
N TYR A 434 -14.45 22.05 13.85
CA TYR A 434 -15.54 21.93 12.87
C TYR A 434 -16.56 20.87 13.27
N ASP A 435 -17.79 21.06 12.84
CA ASP A 435 -18.87 20.09 13.05
C ASP A 435 -18.97 19.12 11.86
N ILE A 436 -19.26 17.86 12.16
CA ILE A 436 -19.57 16.82 11.18
C ILE A 436 -20.95 16.26 11.44
N THR A 437 -21.71 16.05 10.36
CA THR A 437 -22.99 15.35 10.41
C THR A 437 -22.74 13.87 10.15
N VAL A 438 -23.28 13.02 11.02
CA VAL A 438 -23.14 11.56 10.95
C VAL A 438 -24.52 10.96 10.70
N ASP A 439 -24.75 10.55 9.45
CA ASP A 439 -25.99 9.91 9.05
C ASP A 439 -26.19 8.54 9.72
N ALA A 440 -27.44 8.05 9.74
CA ALA A 440 -27.81 6.82 10.42
C ALA A 440 -27.08 5.57 9.91
N GLU A 441 -26.80 5.54 8.61
CA GLU A 441 -26.10 4.46 7.91
C GLU A 441 -24.61 4.76 7.68
N ALA A 442 -24.10 5.91 8.17
CA ALA A 442 -22.70 6.25 8.04
C ALA A 442 -21.85 5.27 8.88
N GLU A 443 -20.94 4.57 8.22
CA GLU A 443 -19.96 3.68 8.86
C GLU A 443 -18.62 4.38 9.10
N PHE A 444 -18.26 5.32 8.22
CA PHE A 444 -17.00 6.06 8.26
C PHE A 444 -17.23 7.52 7.87
N THR A 445 -16.63 8.43 8.62
CA THR A 445 -16.45 9.84 8.25
C THR A 445 -14.96 10.17 8.29
N GLN A 446 -14.53 11.09 7.42
CA GLN A 446 -13.15 11.56 7.41
C GLN A 446 -13.09 13.00 6.95
N TYR A 447 -12.12 13.75 7.47
CA TYR A 447 -11.83 15.10 7.02
C TYR A 447 -10.35 15.44 7.19
N LYS A 448 -9.82 16.18 6.21
CA LYS A 448 -8.48 16.73 6.20
C LYS A 448 -8.56 18.25 6.41
N PRO A 449 -8.28 18.78 7.61
CA PRO A 449 -8.29 20.22 7.84
C PRO A 449 -7.15 20.90 7.07
N PRO A 450 -7.38 22.11 6.51
CA PRO A 450 -6.35 22.87 5.81
C PRO A 450 -5.46 23.61 6.82
N LEU A 451 -4.59 22.86 7.51
CA LEU A 451 -3.69 23.42 8.51
C LEU A 451 -2.46 24.06 7.85
N ASN A 452 -2.09 25.27 8.30
CA ASN A 452 -0.83 25.90 7.89
C ASN A 452 0.38 25.12 8.41
N HIS A 453 1.45 25.14 7.61
CA HIS A 453 2.70 24.43 7.90
C HIS A 453 3.82 25.39 8.32
N PRO A 454 4.87 24.87 8.99
CA PRO A 454 4.99 23.50 9.50
C PRO A 454 4.12 23.25 10.74
N LEU A 455 3.61 22.02 10.87
CA LEU A 455 2.98 21.57 12.10
C LEU A 455 4.03 21.51 13.21
N ARG A 456 3.72 22.07 14.38
CA ARG A 456 4.61 22.03 15.53
C ARG A 456 4.90 20.57 15.94
N PRO A 457 6.18 20.15 16.03
CA PRO A 457 6.51 18.80 16.50
C PRO A 457 6.06 18.56 17.93
N GLY A 458 5.62 17.33 18.20
CA GLY A 458 5.16 16.91 19.52
C GLY A 458 3.85 16.13 19.44
N ILE A 459 3.22 16.00 20.61
CA ILE A 459 2.00 15.21 20.77
C ILE A 459 0.79 16.09 20.48
N TRP A 460 0.12 15.80 19.39
CA TRP A 460 -1.14 16.41 19.02
C TRP A 460 -2.29 15.62 19.63
N THR A 461 -3.38 16.32 19.95
CA THR A 461 -4.59 15.71 20.48
C THR A 461 -5.78 16.06 19.61
N ILE A 462 -6.57 15.06 19.24
CA ILE A 462 -7.87 15.23 18.60
C ILE A 462 -8.98 14.84 19.58
N ARG A 463 -9.95 15.73 19.74
CA ARG A 463 -11.15 15.49 20.56
C ARG A 463 -12.39 15.46 19.68
N LEU A 464 -13.23 14.48 19.94
CA LEU A 464 -14.56 14.40 19.36
C LEU A 464 -15.58 14.66 20.47
N LEU A 465 -16.45 15.64 20.26
CA LEU A 465 -17.42 16.10 21.24
C LEU A 465 -18.83 16.01 20.66
N GLN A 466 -19.84 15.82 21.52
CA GLN A 466 -21.24 15.98 21.19
C GLN A 466 -21.88 16.89 22.22
N PHE A 467 -22.41 18.03 21.79
CA PHE A 467 -22.92 19.07 22.70
C PHE A 467 -21.90 19.47 23.78
N TRP A 468 -20.62 19.57 23.40
CA TRP A 468 -19.48 19.84 24.29
C TRP A 468 -19.12 18.73 25.29
N GLU A 469 -19.83 17.60 25.28
CA GLU A 469 -19.46 16.40 26.05
C GLU A 469 -18.49 15.51 25.26
N PRO A 470 -17.38 15.02 25.86
CA PRO A 470 -16.42 14.17 25.18
C PRO A 470 -16.98 12.80 24.76
N LEU A 471 -16.95 12.52 23.45
CA LEU A 471 -17.23 11.20 22.87
C LEU A 471 -15.98 10.32 22.82
N GLY A 472 -14.85 10.90 22.45
CA GLY A 472 -13.58 10.20 22.32
C GLY A 472 -12.41 11.15 22.09
N GLU A 473 -11.22 10.68 22.45
CA GLU A 473 -9.97 11.40 22.27
C GLU A 473 -8.93 10.44 21.67
N ASN A 474 -8.11 10.95 20.77
CA ASN A 474 -6.92 10.26 20.30
C ASN A 474 -5.74 11.24 20.24
N GLN A 475 -4.52 10.71 20.32
CA GLN A 475 -3.29 11.47 20.21
C GLN A 475 -2.44 10.92 19.07
N PHE A 476 -1.68 11.79 18.42
CA PHE A 476 -0.74 11.41 17.38
C PHE A 476 0.55 12.22 17.47
N LEU A 477 1.63 11.68 16.92
CA LEU A 477 2.94 12.31 16.96
C LEU A 477 3.26 13.00 15.63
N VAL A 478 3.58 14.29 15.69
CA VAL A 478 4.36 14.97 14.65
C VAL A 478 5.81 14.91 15.08
N VAL A 479 6.63 14.13 14.38
CA VAL A 479 8.01 13.86 14.83
C VAL A 479 8.91 15.08 14.64
N PRO A 480 9.77 15.42 15.61
CA PRO A 480 10.86 16.35 15.36
C PRO A 480 11.88 15.69 14.43
N GLN A 481 11.89 16.11 13.16
CA GLN A 481 12.76 15.51 12.15
C GLN A 481 14.24 15.75 12.49
N THR A 482 15.06 14.70 12.47
CA THR A 482 16.52 14.78 12.68
C THR A 482 17.28 14.96 11.37
N PHE A 483 16.59 14.81 10.23
CA PHE A 483 17.16 14.93 8.89
C PHE A 483 16.41 15.98 8.06
N ASN A 484 17.14 16.66 7.18
CA ASN A 484 16.62 17.52 6.13
C ASN A 484 17.39 17.24 4.84
N ARG A 485 16.69 16.90 3.76
CA ARG A 485 17.27 16.47 2.48
C ARG A 485 18.28 15.32 2.67
N LYS A 486 17.92 14.33 3.51
CA LYS A 486 18.77 13.17 3.86
C LYS A 486 20.09 13.49 4.58
N GLN A 487 20.28 14.72 5.04
CA GLN A 487 21.44 15.12 5.84
C GLN A 487 21.01 15.43 7.26
N PRO A 488 21.90 15.25 8.26
CA PRO A 488 21.62 15.68 9.63
C PRO A 488 21.20 17.15 9.68
N LEU A 489 20.15 17.44 10.46
CA LEU A 489 19.57 18.78 10.54
C LEU A 489 20.60 19.80 11.04
N ARG A 490 20.72 20.92 10.33
CA ARG A 490 21.61 22.03 10.69
C ARG A 490 20.86 23.05 11.55
N LYS A 491 21.62 23.84 12.31
CA LYS A 491 21.08 24.85 13.24
C LYS A 491 20.19 25.88 12.55
N ASP A 492 20.56 26.31 11.34
CA ASP A 492 19.79 27.30 10.57
C ASP A 492 18.44 26.74 10.08
N ASP A 493 18.37 25.42 9.88
CA ASP A 493 17.14 24.75 9.40
C ASP A 493 16.18 24.41 10.55
N SER A 494 16.70 24.17 11.75
CA SER A 494 15.93 23.71 12.90
C SER A 494 14.80 24.66 13.28
N ASN A 495 15.09 25.97 13.33
CA ASN A 495 14.15 26.97 13.82
C ASN A 495 12.86 27.04 12.98
N TRP A 496 12.98 26.99 11.65
CA TRP A 496 11.80 27.09 10.80
C TRP A 496 11.07 25.75 10.72
N LEU A 497 11.79 24.62 10.72
CA LEU A 497 11.19 23.29 10.60
C LEU A 497 10.39 22.87 11.85
N HIS A 498 10.85 23.26 13.04
CA HIS A 498 10.25 22.85 14.32
C HIS A 498 9.50 23.97 15.05
N GLY A 499 9.46 25.18 14.51
CA GLY A 499 8.86 26.35 15.17
C GLY A 499 7.33 26.37 15.22
N GLY A 500 6.66 25.57 14.39
CA GLY A 500 5.22 25.71 14.11
C GLY A 500 4.93 26.73 13.01
N PRO A 501 3.65 26.98 12.68
CA PRO A 501 3.30 27.93 11.64
C PRO A 501 3.61 29.36 12.08
N PRO A 502 3.84 30.29 11.14
CA PRO A 502 3.99 31.70 11.46
C PRO A 502 2.86 32.20 12.37
N HIS A 503 3.20 32.97 13.40
CA HIS A 503 2.25 33.53 14.38
C HIS A 503 1.39 32.51 15.16
N ASN A 504 1.72 31.21 15.13
CA ASN A 504 0.91 30.14 15.70
C ASN A 504 -0.50 30.02 15.06
N GLU A 505 -0.66 30.49 13.83
CA GLU A 505 -1.93 30.51 13.12
C GLU A 505 -2.01 29.32 12.16
N TYR A 506 -2.73 28.27 12.59
CA TYR A 506 -2.98 27.09 11.75
C TYR A 506 -4.10 27.29 10.73
N MET A 507 -5.00 28.25 10.97
CA MET A 507 -6.11 28.62 10.09
C MET A 507 -6.40 30.12 10.21
N ASP A 508 -7.04 30.70 9.20
CA ASP A 508 -7.49 32.11 9.23
C ASP A 508 -8.52 32.38 10.35
N GLN A 509 -9.24 31.33 10.78
CA GLN A 509 -10.20 31.41 11.88
C GLN A 509 -9.50 31.21 13.23
N ASN A 510 -9.77 32.11 14.18
CA ASN A 510 -9.26 32.01 15.55
C ASN A 510 -10.22 31.23 16.46
N PHE A 511 -9.70 30.20 17.13
CA PHE A 511 -10.45 29.31 18.04
C PHE A 511 -10.10 29.48 19.53
N GLN A 512 -9.30 30.48 19.91
CA GLN A 512 -8.82 30.67 21.30
C GLN A 512 -9.97 30.77 22.34
N GLY A 513 -11.14 31.28 21.95
CA GLY A 513 -12.32 31.36 22.82
C GLY A 513 -12.84 30.00 23.31
N LEU A 514 -12.49 28.90 22.63
CA LEU A 514 -12.86 27.54 23.02
C LEU A 514 -11.96 26.96 24.13
N GLY A 515 -10.78 27.56 24.39
CA GLY A 515 -9.82 27.03 25.35
C GLY A 515 -10.39 26.89 26.78
N GLY A 516 -11.18 27.88 27.21
CA GLY A 516 -11.88 27.84 28.50
C GLY A 516 -12.99 26.79 28.57
N ILE A 517 -13.69 26.54 27.46
CA ILE A 517 -14.76 25.53 27.37
C ILE A 517 -14.17 24.11 27.44
N LEU A 518 -13.00 23.92 26.82
CA LEU A 518 -12.32 22.63 26.73
C LEU A 518 -11.39 22.33 27.92
N ASN A 519 -11.37 23.21 28.93
CA ASN A 519 -10.49 23.13 30.11
C ASN A 519 -9.02 22.89 29.73
N LEU A 520 -8.51 23.61 28.72
CA LEU A 520 -7.12 23.46 28.29
C LEU A 520 -6.15 24.12 29.29
N PRO A 521 -4.96 23.53 29.54
CA PRO A 521 -3.93 24.12 30.38
C PRO A 521 -3.43 25.48 29.83
N ARG A 522 -2.76 26.25 30.69
CA ARG A 522 -2.08 27.49 30.26
C ARG A 522 -0.92 27.16 29.33
N SER A 523 -0.83 27.85 28.19
CA SER A 523 0.13 27.55 27.12
C SER A 523 1.54 28.12 27.35
N GLU A 524 1.72 29.16 28.17
CA GLU A 524 3.00 29.89 28.31
C GLU A 524 4.22 28.98 28.53
N ALA A 525 4.18 28.10 29.53
CA ALA A 525 5.29 27.18 29.81
C ALA A 525 5.53 26.16 28.69
N ALA A 526 4.47 25.73 28.00
CA ALA A 526 4.57 24.80 26.88
C ALA A 526 5.13 25.48 25.62
N GLU A 527 4.78 26.74 25.39
CA GLU A 527 5.31 27.57 24.29
C GLU A 527 6.80 27.88 24.49
N GLU A 528 7.22 28.21 25.71
CA GLU A 528 8.65 28.42 26.03
C GLU A 528 9.47 27.14 25.83
N ASP A 529 8.97 25.99 26.28
CA ASP A 529 9.64 24.70 26.06
C ASP A 529 9.69 24.33 24.57
N ALA A 530 8.62 24.57 23.82
CA ALA A 530 8.59 24.34 22.38
C ALA A 530 9.59 25.24 21.63
N ALA A 531 9.67 26.53 21.97
CA ALA A 531 10.62 27.47 21.38
C ALA A 531 12.09 27.09 21.68
N ARG A 532 12.35 26.52 22.87
CA ARG A 532 13.66 25.95 23.23
C ARG A 532 13.96 24.71 22.40
N LYS A 533 13.01 23.76 22.32
CA LYS A 533 13.14 22.50 21.58
C LYS A 533 13.33 22.71 20.08
N ALA A 534 12.70 23.74 19.50
CA ALA A 534 12.83 24.06 18.08
C ALA A 534 14.26 24.44 17.64
N ARG A 535 15.15 24.75 18.59
CA ARG A 535 16.57 25.10 18.34
C ARG A 535 17.53 23.91 18.49
N LEU A 536 17.04 22.76 18.94
CA LEU A 536 17.88 21.59 19.22
C LEU A 536 18.42 20.99 17.93
N THR A 537 19.68 20.55 17.96
CA THR A 537 20.32 19.86 16.84
C THR A 537 21.26 18.78 17.35
N GLY A 538 21.70 17.89 16.45
CA GLY A 538 22.59 16.79 16.80
C GLY A 538 22.00 15.87 17.87
N LYS A 539 22.81 15.49 18.86
CA LYS A 539 22.43 14.50 19.87
C LYS A 539 21.22 14.92 20.72
N GLU A 540 21.10 16.19 21.07
CA GLU A 540 19.96 16.68 21.88
C GLU A 540 18.64 16.57 21.12
N LEU A 541 18.66 16.77 19.80
CA LEU A 541 17.51 16.58 18.93
C LEU A 541 17.17 15.09 18.76
N GLU A 542 18.18 14.23 18.64
CA GLU A 542 17.98 12.77 18.60
C GLU A 542 17.34 12.26 19.90
N GLU A 543 17.80 12.74 21.06
CA GLU A 543 17.22 12.38 22.36
C GLU A 543 15.77 12.85 22.49
N TRP A 544 15.44 14.05 21.99
CA TRP A 544 14.05 14.52 21.93
C TRP A 544 13.20 13.65 21.00
N ALA A 545 13.69 13.32 19.81
CA ALA A 545 12.99 12.46 18.85
C ALA A 545 12.75 11.06 19.42
N ASP A 546 13.77 10.44 20.02
CA ASP A 546 13.69 9.11 20.62
C ASP A 546 12.68 9.08 21.78
N ALA A 547 12.68 10.12 22.64
CA ALA A 547 11.70 10.24 23.72
C ALA A 547 10.26 10.42 23.21
N ALA A 548 10.06 11.26 22.19
CA ALA A 548 8.75 11.50 21.59
C ALA A 548 8.22 10.22 20.91
N ILE A 549 9.06 9.53 20.13
CA ILE A 549 8.73 8.26 19.49
C ILE A 549 8.44 7.18 20.54
N GLY A 550 9.24 7.10 21.60
CA GLY A 550 9.07 6.15 22.70
C GLY A 550 7.76 6.30 23.48
N THR A 551 7.01 7.39 23.28
CA THR A 551 5.67 7.57 23.85
C THR A 551 4.60 6.82 23.07
N PHE A 552 4.82 6.59 21.77
CA PHE A 552 3.87 5.95 20.86
C PHE A 552 4.35 4.59 20.36
N TRP A 553 5.60 4.23 20.63
CA TRP A 553 6.23 3.02 20.12
C TRP A 553 7.04 2.35 21.22
N SER A 554 6.99 1.02 21.24
CA SER A 554 7.86 0.21 22.10
C SER A 554 8.63 -0.82 21.28
N THR A 555 9.84 -1.11 21.73
CA THR A 555 10.58 -2.28 21.27
C THR A 555 9.96 -3.52 21.89
N ALA A 556 9.26 -4.32 21.07
CA ALA A 556 8.68 -5.58 21.48
C ALA A 556 9.78 -6.62 21.74
N ASN A 557 10.70 -6.78 20.78
CA ASN A 557 11.81 -7.71 20.88
C ASN A 557 12.96 -7.31 19.93
N VAL A 558 14.13 -7.91 20.13
CA VAL A 558 15.34 -7.74 19.30
C VAL A 558 15.96 -9.12 19.08
N CYS A 559 16.35 -9.41 17.84
CA CYS A 559 17.06 -10.64 17.50
C CYS A 559 18.35 -10.31 16.73
N VAL A 560 19.24 -11.29 16.62
CA VAL A 560 20.46 -11.20 15.83
C VAL A 560 20.42 -12.18 14.66
N SER A 561 20.82 -11.74 13.47
CA SER A 561 20.80 -12.54 12.24
C SER A 561 21.73 -13.76 12.29
N SER A 562 22.90 -13.63 12.92
CA SER A 562 23.90 -14.68 13.11
C SER A 562 24.26 -14.85 14.59
N PRO A 563 24.85 -15.98 15.03
CA PRO A 563 25.26 -16.16 16.41
C PRO A 563 26.13 -15.00 16.92
N SER A 564 25.74 -14.40 18.06
CA SER A 564 26.40 -13.24 18.69
C SER A 564 27.09 -13.63 19.99
N ALA A 565 28.08 -12.83 20.40
CA ALA A 565 28.65 -12.89 21.75
C ALA A 565 27.64 -12.46 22.84
N CYS A 566 26.57 -11.75 22.46
CA CYS A 566 25.48 -11.38 23.34
C CYS A 566 24.49 -12.56 23.49
N ALA A 567 24.69 -13.37 24.53
CA ALA A 567 23.90 -14.60 24.76
C ALA A 567 22.41 -14.36 25.07
N SER A 568 21.98 -13.13 25.36
CA SER A 568 20.58 -12.79 25.59
C SER A 568 19.78 -12.55 24.31
N LEU A 569 20.45 -12.34 23.17
CA LEU A 569 19.78 -12.17 21.89
C LEU A 569 19.53 -13.52 21.24
N GLU A 570 18.28 -13.79 20.90
CA GLU A 570 17.89 -14.95 20.11
C GLU A 570 18.28 -14.76 18.64
N THR A 571 18.55 -15.87 17.94
CA THR A 571 18.76 -15.85 16.49
C THR A 571 17.44 -15.56 15.77
N CYS A 572 17.44 -14.59 14.85
CA CYS A 572 16.24 -14.13 14.15
C CYS A 572 15.44 -15.26 13.48
N SER A 573 16.11 -16.23 12.85
CA SER A 573 15.47 -17.37 12.19
C SER A 573 14.76 -18.36 13.12
N LYS A 574 14.95 -18.25 14.44
CA LYS A 574 14.25 -19.07 15.45
C LYS A 574 13.03 -18.37 16.04
N THR A 575 12.89 -17.06 15.79
CA THR A 575 11.76 -16.28 16.27
C THR A 575 10.51 -16.53 15.42
N SER A 576 9.34 -16.12 15.91
CA SER A 576 8.06 -16.22 15.18
C SER A 576 7.66 -14.92 14.46
N TRP A 577 8.44 -13.86 14.58
CA TRP A 577 8.08 -12.51 14.14
C TRP A 577 9.08 -11.91 13.15
N SER A 578 10.33 -12.37 13.16
CA SER A 578 11.38 -11.83 12.31
C SER A 578 11.09 -12.05 10.83
N SER A 579 11.53 -11.13 9.97
CA SER A 579 11.50 -11.32 8.52
C SER A 579 12.42 -12.47 8.05
N LEU A 580 13.33 -12.93 8.92
CA LEU A 580 14.22 -14.07 8.67
C LEU A 580 13.67 -15.39 9.25
N SER A 581 12.49 -15.36 9.86
CA SER A 581 11.81 -16.58 10.33
C SER A 581 11.26 -17.39 9.15
N PRO A 582 11.11 -18.72 9.28
CA PRO A 582 10.56 -19.55 8.20
C PRO A 582 9.15 -19.10 7.81
N ASP A 583 8.92 -18.93 6.52
CA ASP A 583 7.62 -18.58 5.95
C ASP A 583 7.22 -19.55 4.82
N PRO A 584 6.86 -20.82 5.16
CA PRO A 584 6.70 -21.87 4.15
C PRO A 584 5.61 -21.61 3.11
N LYS A 585 4.67 -20.69 3.37
CA LYS A 585 3.61 -20.33 2.41
C LYS A 585 4.10 -19.43 1.28
N SER A 586 5.22 -18.73 1.45
CA SER A 586 5.82 -17.84 0.46
C SER A 586 7.16 -18.34 -0.08
N GLU A 587 7.78 -19.31 0.59
CA GLU A 587 8.98 -19.99 0.15
C GLU A 587 8.75 -20.85 -1.10
N LEU A 588 9.68 -20.78 -2.05
CA LEU A 588 9.64 -21.54 -3.29
C LEU A 588 10.76 -22.58 -3.31
N GLY A 589 10.37 -23.86 -3.28
CA GLY A 589 11.27 -25.01 -3.24
C GLY A 589 11.53 -25.67 -4.59
N PRO A 590 12.15 -26.87 -4.60
CA PRO A 590 12.29 -27.66 -5.81
C PRO A 590 10.93 -28.14 -6.34
N VAL A 591 10.84 -28.35 -7.66
CA VAL A 591 9.65 -28.90 -8.31
C VAL A 591 9.42 -30.33 -7.84
N LYS A 592 8.19 -30.61 -7.37
CA LYS A 592 7.75 -31.93 -6.93
C LYS A 592 7.55 -32.89 -8.12
N PRO A 593 7.42 -34.21 -7.89
CA PRO A 593 7.22 -35.19 -8.97
C PRO A 593 5.97 -34.98 -9.83
N ASP A 594 4.94 -34.31 -9.30
CA ASP A 594 3.72 -33.93 -10.00
C ASP A 594 3.86 -32.63 -10.82
N GLY A 595 5.06 -32.02 -10.84
CA GLY A 595 5.33 -30.78 -11.55
C GLY A 595 4.88 -29.52 -10.82
N ARG A 596 4.52 -29.60 -9.53
CA ARG A 596 4.02 -28.47 -8.73
C ARG A 596 5.02 -28.00 -7.66
N LEU A 597 4.78 -26.80 -7.13
CA LEU A 597 5.48 -26.24 -5.97
C LEU A 597 4.59 -26.29 -4.72
N ARG A 598 3.34 -25.85 -4.87
CA ARG A 598 2.27 -26.01 -3.87
C ARG A 598 1.86 -27.46 -3.72
#